data_AF-A0A8R7QBC2-F1
#
_entry.id   AF-A0A8R7QBC2-F1
#
_cell.length_a   1.000
_cell.length_b   1.000
_cell.length_c   1.000
_cell.angle_alpha   90.00
_cell.angle_beta   90.00
_cell.angle_gamma   90.00
#
_symmetry.space_group_name_H-M   'P 1'
#
loop_
_entity.id
_entity.type
_entity.pdbx_description
1 polymer ?
#
loop_
_entity_poly.entity_id
_entity_poly.type
_entity_poly.pdbx_seq_one_letter_code
_entity_poly.pdbx_strand_id
1 'polypeptide(L)'
;MGFGARWVDWICGLLSTSSTRIMVNGTPGRPISNRIGLRQGDPISPMLFIMIMEPLHHMFELATSRGLLAPLARSGMKHRLSMFADHVVFFTKPDELDLSTCALLLKIFGEASGLKVNLAKGAAFPIRCSDETMEMVERTLGCPSGSFPCKYLGLPLTLRKQSAAQLSYLVDQLAGALPRWKATKIPKSGRLLLIQSVLCAMPLHAMLALDLPKKTIAALNKICRGFLW
;
A
#
# COMPACT_ATOMS: atom_id res chain seq x y z
N MET A 1 6.77 -16.21 17.84
CA MET A 1 5.40 -15.65 17.88
C MET A 1 4.51 -16.26 18.98
N GLY A 2 4.88 -17.37 19.65
CA GLY A 2 4.18 -17.82 20.86
C GLY A 2 2.80 -18.46 20.65
N PHE A 3 2.47 -18.87 19.43
CA PHE A 3 1.20 -19.55 19.15
C PHE A 3 1.14 -20.95 19.80
N GLY A 4 0.00 -21.28 20.40
CA GLY A 4 -0.21 -22.60 20.99
C GLY A 4 -0.31 -23.71 19.94
N ALA A 5 0.11 -24.93 20.30
CA ALA A 5 0.16 -26.09 19.38
C ALA A 5 -1.17 -26.32 18.64
N ARG A 6 -2.30 -26.29 19.36
CA ARG A 6 -3.65 -26.48 18.78
C ARG A 6 -3.95 -25.50 17.65
N TRP A 7 -3.53 -24.23 17.79
CA TRP A 7 -3.74 -23.24 16.74
C TRP A 7 -2.86 -23.54 15.53
N VAL A 8 -1.59 -23.90 15.76
CA VAL A 8 -0.66 -24.28 14.68
C VAL A 8 -1.22 -25.48 13.91
N ASP A 9 -1.71 -26.50 14.60
CA ASP A 9 -2.32 -27.68 13.98
C ASP A 9 -3.51 -27.33 13.10
N TRP A 10 -4.36 -26.39 13.54
CA TRP A 10 -5.49 -25.91 12.73
C TRP A 10 -5.05 -25.21 11.46
N ILE A 11 -4.05 -24.31 11.55
CA ILE A 11 -3.52 -23.63 10.37
C ILE A 11 -2.85 -24.62 9.42
N CYS A 12 -2.03 -25.54 9.95
CA CYS A 12 -1.41 -26.60 9.15
C CYS A 12 -2.47 -27.49 8.46
N GLY A 13 -3.54 -27.85 9.16
CA GLY A 13 -4.67 -28.60 8.60
C GLY A 13 -5.37 -27.85 7.46
N LEU A 14 -5.69 -26.57 7.67
CA LEU A 14 -6.31 -25.71 6.66
C LEU A 14 -5.44 -25.58 5.40
N LEU A 15 -4.13 -25.33 5.58
CA LEU A 15 -3.22 -25.13 4.45
C LEU A 15 -2.93 -26.44 3.71
N SER A 16 -2.74 -27.56 4.42
CA SER A 16 -2.39 -28.86 3.81
C SER A 16 -3.54 -29.51 3.03
N THR A 17 -4.80 -29.25 3.44
CA THR A 17 -6.00 -29.80 2.78
C THR A 17 -6.59 -28.88 1.72
N SER A 18 -6.02 -27.70 1.52
CA SER A 18 -6.54 -26.68 0.61
C SER A 18 -6.53 -27.14 -0.85
N SER A 19 -7.66 -26.98 -1.54
CA SER A 19 -7.77 -27.23 -2.97
C SER A 19 -8.70 -26.21 -3.65
N THR A 20 -8.45 -25.96 -4.93
CA THR A 20 -9.22 -25.06 -5.77
C THR A 20 -9.87 -25.84 -6.91
N ARG A 21 -11.07 -25.43 -7.35
CA ARG A 21 -11.72 -25.94 -8.56
C ARG A 21 -12.09 -24.77 -9.46
N ILE A 22 -11.90 -24.95 -10.76
CA ILE A 22 -12.34 -23.98 -11.76
C ILE A 22 -13.80 -24.30 -12.09
N MET A 23 -14.68 -23.31 -11.93
CA MET A 23 -16.09 -23.43 -12.29
C MET A 23 -16.27 -23.03 -13.75
N VAL A 24 -16.76 -23.95 -14.59
CA VAL A 24 -17.09 -23.68 -16.00
C VAL A 24 -18.58 -23.93 -16.17
N ASN A 25 -19.35 -22.89 -16.52
CA ASN A 25 -20.82 -22.96 -16.69
C ASN A 25 -21.54 -23.61 -15.49
N GLY A 26 -21.14 -23.26 -14.26
CA GLY A 26 -21.74 -23.82 -13.04
C GLY A 26 -21.30 -25.25 -12.70
N THR A 27 -20.46 -25.88 -13.51
CA THR A 27 -19.93 -27.22 -13.24
C THR A 27 -18.51 -27.12 -12.67
N PRO A 28 -18.23 -27.71 -11.49
CA PRO A 28 -16.88 -27.73 -10.94
C PRO A 28 -15.99 -28.69 -11.73
N GLY A 29 -14.83 -28.19 -12.16
CA GLY A 29 -13.78 -29.02 -12.73
C GLY A 29 -13.08 -29.92 -11.69
N ARG A 30 -11.99 -30.55 -12.13
CA ARG A 30 -11.15 -31.40 -11.25
C ARG A 30 -10.50 -30.55 -10.14
N PRO A 31 -10.32 -31.10 -8.93
CA PRO A 31 -9.62 -30.41 -7.85
C PRO A 31 -8.14 -30.22 -8.17
N ILE A 32 -7.64 -29.02 -7.88
CA ILE A 32 -6.24 -28.63 -7.95
C ILE A 32 -5.76 -28.44 -6.52
N SER A 33 -4.78 -29.22 -6.07
CA SER A 33 -4.22 -29.08 -4.73
C SER A 33 -3.39 -27.80 -4.64
N ASN A 34 -3.67 -26.97 -3.64
CA ASN A 34 -2.93 -25.74 -3.39
C ASN A 34 -1.67 -26.09 -2.59
N ARG A 35 -0.49 -25.96 -3.20
CA ARG A 35 0.80 -26.24 -2.53
C ARG A 35 1.44 -25.00 -1.93
N ILE A 36 1.40 -23.89 -2.66
CA ILE A 36 2.03 -22.62 -2.29
C ILE A 36 0.98 -21.52 -2.42
N GLY A 37 0.96 -20.63 -1.43
CA GLY A 37 0.10 -19.46 -1.42
C GLY A 37 -1.11 -19.60 -0.51
N LEU A 38 -1.75 -18.46 -0.29
CA LEU A 38 -2.94 -18.33 0.55
C LEU A 38 -4.15 -18.09 -0.34
N ARG A 39 -5.32 -18.60 0.08
CA ARG A 39 -6.54 -18.47 -0.70
C ARG A 39 -7.03 -17.02 -0.69
N GLN A 40 -7.23 -16.44 -1.87
CA GLN A 40 -7.87 -15.13 -2.00
C GLN A 40 -9.35 -15.20 -1.59
N GLY A 41 -9.81 -14.22 -0.81
CA GLY A 41 -11.16 -14.18 -0.26
C GLY A 41 -11.37 -15.03 1.00
N ASP A 42 -10.34 -15.76 1.47
CA ASP A 42 -10.36 -16.40 2.78
C ASP A 42 -10.10 -15.35 3.88
N PRO A 43 -10.96 -15.24 4.90
CA PRO A 43 -10.82 -14.26 5.98
C PRO A 43 -9.51 -14.37 6.76
N ILE A 44 -8.84 -15.53 6.80
CA ILE A 44 -7.59 -15.69 7.57
C ILE A 44 -6.33 -15.34 6.77
N SER A 45 -6.40 -15.45 5.44
CA SER A 45 -5.25 -15.22 4.55
C SER A 45 -4.55 -13.87 4.76
N PRO A 46 -5.25 -12.73 4.95
CA PRO A 46 -4.58 -11.45 5.19
C PRO A 46 -3.72 -11.45 6.45
N MET A 47 -4.19 -12.07 7.54
CA MET A 47 -3.45 -12.14 8.80
C MET A 47 -2.23 -13.06 8.68
N LEU A 48 -2.39 -14.21 8.03
CA LEU A 48 -1.27 -15.10 7.72
C LEU A 48 -0.20 -14.39 6.88
N PHE A 49 -0.62 -13.59 5.90
CA PHE A 49 0.31 -12.81 5.08
C PHE A 49 1.07 -11.76 5.91
N ILE A 50 0.39 -11.03 6.80
CA ILE A 50 1.05 -10.07 7.70
C ILE A 50 2.12 -10.76 8.56
N MET A 51 1.81 -11.93 9.12
CA MET A 51 2.79 -12.69 9.91
C MET A 51 4.00 -13.14 9.08
N ILE A 52 3.81 -13.50 7.81
CA ILE A 52 4.94 -13.85 6.92
C ILE A 52 5.80 -12.62 6.60
N MET A 53 5.21 -11.43 6.54
CA MET A 53 5.93 -10.18 6.24
C MET A 53 6.62 -9.56 7.46
N GLU A 54 6.19 -9.85 8.68
CA GLU A 54 6.78 -9.31 9.92
C GLU A 54 8.30 -9.57 10.04
N PRO A 55 8.84 -10.76 9.73
CA PRO A 55 10.28 -11.00 9.70
C PRO A 55 11.06 -10.04 8.81
N LEU A 56 10.51 -9.62 7.67
CA LEU A 56 11.17 -8.65 6.78
C LEU A 56 11.39 -7.31 7.50
N HIS A 57 10.40 -6.84 8.26
CA HIS A 57 10.53 -5.63 9.06
C HIS A 57 11.67 -5.75 10.07
N HIS A 58 11.68 -6.83 10.84
CA HIS A 58 12.72 -7.07 11.85
C HIS A 58 14.12 -7.25 11.25
N MET A 59 14.24 -7.82 10.05
CA MET A 59 15.53 -7.90 9.35
C MET A 59 16.08 -6.49 9.05
N PHE A 60 15.25 -5.58 8.57
CA PHE A 60 15.65 -4.19 8.30
C PHE A 60 15.94 -3.39 9.59
N GLU A 61 15.15 -3.60 10.65
CA GLU A 61 15.41 -3.01 11.97
C GLU A 61 16.74 -3.51 12.54
N LEU A 62 16.99 -4.82 12.47
CA LEU A 62 18.22 -5.42 12.95
C LEU A 62 19.44 -4.90 12.18
N ALA A 63 19.37 -4.86 10.84
CA ALA A 63 20.44 -4.32 10.01
C ALA A 63 20.73 -2.85 10.35
N THR A 64 19.68 -2.06 10.62
CA THR A 64 19.84 -0.66 11.06
C THR A 64 20.48 -0.57 12.44
N SER A 65 20.03 -1.37 13.41
CA SER A 65 20.54 -1.36 14.79
C SER A 65 22.01 -1.79 14.88
N ARG A 66 22.45 -2.65 13.95
CA ARG A 66 23.83 -3.11 13.83
C ARG A 66 24.73 -2.19 12.99
N GLY A 67 24.20 -1.08 12.49
CA GLY A 67 24.95 -0.13 11.67
C GLY A 67 25.27 -0.62 10.25
N LEU A 68 24.60 -1.68 9.77
CA LEU A 68 24.76 -2.16 8.38
C LEU A 68 24.06 -1.25 7.37
N LEU A 69 23.07 -0.48 7.82
CA LEU A 69 22.37 0.52 7.02
C LEU A 69 22.56 1.91 7.61
N ALA A 70 23.06 2.84 6.82
CA ALA A 70 23.37 4.19 7.26
C ALA A 70 22.10 4.96 7.68
N PRO A 71 22.06 5.65 8.82
CA PRO A 71 20.84 6.31 9.32
C PRO A 71 20.22 7.26 8.30
N LEU A 72 18.93 7.10 8.01
CA LEU A 72 18.23 7.89 6.97
C LEU A 72 18.09 9.37 7.32
N ALA A 73 17.95 9.69 8.61
CA ALA A 73 17.87 11.05 9.11
C ALA A 73 18.67 11.18 10.41
N ARG A 74 19.15 12.39 10.70
CA ARG A 74 19.84 12.71 11.97
C ARG A 74 18.92 12.56 13.19
N SER A 75 17.61 12.73 13.00
CA SER A 75 16.58 12.59 14.02
C SER A 75 15.23 12.20 13.39
N GLY A 76 14.36 11.57 14.18
CA GLY A 76 12.94 11.37 13.86
C GLY A 76 12.60 10.15 13.01
N MET A 77 13.34 9.86 11.94
CA MET A 77 12.98 8.74 11.05
C MET A 77 13.61 7.42 11.50
N LYS A 78 12.80 6.58 12.15
CA LYS A 78 13.21 5.25 12.64
C LYS A 78 12.82 4.11 11.71
N HIS A 79 11.71 4.27 10.97
CA HIS A 79 11.18 3.21 10.13
C HIS A 79 11.67 3.34 8.69
N ARG A 80 12.35 2.30 8.21
CA ARG A 80 12.79 2.21 6.82
C ARG A 80 11.78 1.56 5.90
N LEU A 81 10.82 0.83 6.45
CA LEU A 81 9.94 -0.05 5.70
C LEU A 81 8.48 0.34 5.96
N SER A 82 7.73 0.52 4.87
CA SER A 82 6.27 0.69 4.87
C SER A 82 5.66 -0.44 4.04
N MET A 83 4.77 -1.22 4.65
CA MET A 83 4.15 -2.38 4.01
C MET A 83 2.64 -2.25 4.07
N PHE A 84 1.97 -2.45 2.94
CA PHE A 84 0.53 -2.53 2.85
C PHE A 84 0.16 -3.66 1.90
N ALA A 85 -0.31 -4.78 2.46
CA ALA A 85 -0.43 -6.04 1.73
C ALA A 85 0.89 -6.33 0.96
N ASP A 86 0.81 -6.63 -0.33
CA ASP A 86 1.95 -6.91 -1.20
C ASP A 86 2.77 -5.66 -1.61
N HIS A 87 2.28 -4.46 -1.31
CA HIS A 87 3.01 -3.23 -1.58
C HIS A 87 4.02 -2.92 -0.48
N VAL A 88 5.30 -3.11 -0.80
CA VAL A 88 6.43 -2.79 0.07
C VAL A 88 7.17 -1.57 -0.47
N VAL A 89 7.37 -0.57 0.38
CA VAL A 89 8.25 0.58 0.13
C VAL A 89 9.33 0.58 1.19
N PHE A 90 10.59 0.61 0.77
CA PHE A 90 11.71 0.84 1.67
C PHE A 90 12.44 2.13 1.32
N PHE A 91 12.90 2.83 2.36
CA PHE A 91 13.70 4.03 2.26
C PHE A 91 15.15 3.65 2.52
N THR A 92 16.04 4.03 1.60
CA THR A 92 17.47 3.76 1.69
C THR A 92 18.26 4.99 1.25
N LYS A 93 19.48 5.15 1.76
CA LYS A 93 20.40 6.10 1.14
C LYS A 93 20.87 5.55 -0.19
N PRO A 94 21.15 6.42 -1.18
CA PRO A 94 21.69 6.00 -2.45
C PRO A 94 23.21 5.81 -2.33
N ASP A 95 23.61 4.86 -1.48
CA ASP A 95 24.99 4.42 -1.28
C ASP A 95 25.07 2.94 -1.65
N GLU A 96 26.13 2.54 -2.33
CA GLU A 96 26.30 1.19 -2.87
C GLU A 96 26.24 0.12 -1.77
N LEU A 97 26.78 0.41 -0.59
CA LEU A 97 26.73 -0.50 0.55
C LEU A 97 25.29 -0.66 1.09
N ASP A 98 24.57 0.44 1.27
CA ASP A 98 23.18 0.45 1.74
C ASP A 98 22.27 -0.29 0.73
N LEU A 99 22.44 -0.02 -0.57
CA LEU A 99 21.69 -0.65 -1.65
C LEU A 99 21.95 -2.16 -1.73
N SER A 100 23.22 -2.57 -1.68
CA SER A 100 23.61 -3.98 -1.68
C SER A 100 23.08 -4.72 -0.45
N THR A 101 23.12 -4.05 0.72
CA THR A 101 22.55 -4.60 1.96
C THR A 101 21.04 -4.78 1.83
N CYS A 102 20.31 -3.81 1.29
CA CYS A 102 18.87 -3.93 1.03
C CYS A 102 18.55 -5.09 0.08
N ALA A 103 19.30 -5.23 -1.02
CA ALA A 103 19.14 -6.32 -1.98
C ALA A 103 19.39 -7.70 -1.31
N LEU A 104 20.43 -7.80 -0.48
CA LEU A 104 20.74 -9.02 0.27
C LEU A 104 19.63 -9.38 1.27
N LEU A 105 19.10 -8.41 2.02
CA LEU A 105 18.01 -8.65 2.97
C LEU A 105 16.74 -9.15 2.25
N LEU A 106 16.40 -8.56 1.11
CA LEU A 106 15.28 -9.00 0.29
C LEU A 106 15.50 -10.42 -0.26
N LYS A 107 16.72 -10.75 -0.66
CA LYS A 107 17.10 -12.09 -1.12
C LYS A 107 16.96 -13.13 -0.01
N ILE A 108 17.57 -12.88 1.16
CA ILE A 108 17.49 -13.78 2.33
C ILE A 108 16.03 -13.99 2.74
N PHE A 109 15.25 -12.91 2.79
CA PHE A 109 13.82 -13.01 3.11
C PHE A 109 13.07 -13.85 2.07
N GLY A 110 13.34 -13.65 0.78
CA GLY A 110 12.71 -14.42 -0.29
C GLY A 110 13.07 -15.91 -0.24
N GLU A 111 14.33 -16.24 0.07
CA GLU A 111 14.79 -17.62 0.26
C GLU A 111 14.12 -18.28 1.47
N ALA A 112 13.97 -17.56 2.58
CA ALA A 112 13.36 -18.08 3.80
C ALA A 112 11.82 -18.22 3.71
N SER A 113 11.15 -17.27 3.05
CA SER A 113 9.68 -17.22 2.97
C SER A 113 9.10 -17.92 1.74
N GLY A 114 9.92 -18.14 0.70
CA GLY A 114 9.46 -18.55 -0.63
C GLY A 114 8.79 -17.42 -1.43
N LEU A 115 8.71 -16.19 -0.89
CA LEU A 115 8.20 -15.03 -1.61
C LEU A 115 9.23 -14.51 -2.61
N LYS A 116 8.75 -13.97 -3.73
CA LYS A 116 9.61 -13.39 -4.77
C LYS A 116 9.30 -11.91 -4.93
N VAL A 117 10.31 -11.07 -4.76
CA VAL A 117 10.21 -9.64 -5.07
C VAL A 117 10.10 -9.46 -6.57
N ASN A 118 9.07 -8.77 -7.02
CA ASN A 118 8.90 -8.44 -8.43
C ASN A 118 9.51 -7.06 -8.71
N LEU A 119 10.82 -7.03 -8.96
CA LEU A 119 11.55 -5.80 -9.25
C LEU A 119 11.09 -5.13 -10.56
N ALA A 120 10.56 -5.90 -11.52
CA ALA A 120 10.01 -5.36 -12.76
C ALA A 120 8.69 -4.60 -12.57
N LYS A 121 7.94 -4.89 -11.50
CA LYS A 121 6.78 -4.08 -11.06
C LYS A 121 7.15 -2.99 -10.06
N GLY A 122 8.34 -3.08 -9.47
CA GLY A 122 8.89 -2.07 -8.58
C GLY A 122 9.51 -0.90 -9.36
N ALA A 123 9.85 0.16 -8.64
CA ALA A 123 10.62 1.27 -9.17
C ALA A 123 11.38 1.98 -8.03
N ALA A 124 12.54 2.54 -8.34
CA ALA A 124 13.28 3.42 -7.45
C ALA A 124 12.89 4.88 -7.70
N PHE A 125 12.52 5.62 -6.65
CA PHE A 125 12.06 7.00 -6.77
C PHE A 125 13.12 7.96 -6.17
N PRO A 126 13.76 8.83 -6.98
CA PRO A 126 14.82 9.71 -6.50
C PRO A 126 14.28 10.79 -5.58
N ILE A 127 14.83 10.91 -4.36
CA ILE A 127 14.54 12.03 -3.47
C ILE A 127 15.79 12.91 -3.40
N ARG A 128 15.85 13.91 -4.29
CA ARG A 128 17.02 14.81 -4.44
C ARG A 128 18.31 14.06 -4.80
N CYS A 129 18.21 13.10 -5.71
CA CYS A 129 19.35 12.36 -6.26
C CYS A 129 19.73 12.93 -7.63
N SER A 130 20.99 12.78 -8.04
CA SER A 130 21.43 13.07 -9.40
C SER A 130 21.16 11.89 -10.33
N ASP A 131 21.28 12.10 -11.65
CA ASP A 131 21.07 11.03 -12.63
C ASP A 131 22.13 9.93 -12.49
N GLU A 132 23.39 10.29 -12.23
CA GLU A 132 24.49 9.33 -12.01
C GLU A 132 24.22 8.45 -10.77
N THR A 133 23.60 9.04 -9.75
CA THR A 133 23.18 8.32 -8.55
C THR A 133 22.09 7.30 -8.87
N MET A 134 21.14 7.66 -9.74
CA MET A 134 20.07 6.76 -10.15
C MET A 134 20.57 5.62 -11.04
N GLU A 135 21.54 5.86 -11.91
CA GLU A 135 22.19 4.79 -12.69
C GLU A 135 22.85 3.73 -11.77
N MET A 136 23.46 4.15 -10.67
CA MET A 136 24.00 3.25 -9.65
C MET A 136 22.89 2.43 -8.97
N VAL A 137 21.78 3.08 -8.63
CA VAL A 137 20.61 2.43 -8.00
C VAL A 137 20.01 1.37 -8.93
N GLU A 138 19.80 1.70 -10.20
CA GLU A 138 19.26 0.76 -11.20
C GLU A 138 20.19 -0.45 -11.37
N ARG A 139 21.50 -0.22 -11.44
CA ARG A 139 22.51 -1.29 -11.58
C ARG A 139 22.53 -2.21 -10.36
N THR A 140 22.39 -1.66 -9.16
CA THR A 140 22.53 -2.40 -7.90
C THR A 140 21.24 -3.15 -7.53
N LEU A 141 20.09 -2.50 -7.66
CA LEU A 141 18.79 -3.07 -7.29
C LEU A 141 18.10 -3.79 -8.44
N GLY A 142 18.45 -3.51 -9.69
CA GLY A 142 17.82 -4.12 -10.87
C GLY A 142 16.35 -3.72 -11.08
N CYS A 143 15.94 -2.55 -10.59
CA CYS A 143 14.60 -2.00 -10.80
C CYS A 143 14.67 -0.68 -11.60
N PRO A 144 13.65 -0.35 -12.41
CA PRO A 144 13.63 0.89 -13.17
C PRO A 144 13.52 2.13 -12.28
N SER A 145 14.00 3.27 -12.76
CA SER A 145 13.75 4.57 -12.13
C SER A 145 12.33 5.07 -12.38
N GLY A 146 11.70 5.58 -11.33
CA GLY A 146 10.47 6.35 -11.37
C GLY A 146 10.73 7.84 -11.17
N SER A 147 9.68 8.65 -11.29
CA SER A 147 9.75 10.09 -10.99
C SER A 147 9.17 10.41 -9.62
N PHE A 148 9.86 11.28 -8.88
CA PHE A 148 9.36 11.83 -7.63
C PHE A 148 8.99 13.31 -7.83
N PRO A 149 7.84 13.79 -7.34
CA PRO A 149 6.88 13.11 -6.47
C PRO A 149 6.07 11.99 -7.14
N CYS A 150 5.67 10.97 -6.37
CA CYS A 150 4.93 9.81 -6.87
C CYS A 150 3.59 9.60 -6.13
N LYS A 151 2.81 8.60 -6.53
CA LYS A 151 1.61 8.16 -5.80
C LYS A 151 1.90 6.92 -4.99
N TYR A 152 1.49 6.91 -3.72
CA TYR A 152 1.55 5.76 -2.83
C TYR A 152 0.20 5.58 -2.15
N LEU A 153 -0.38 4.38 -2.23
CA LEU A 153 -1.72 4.05 -1.71
C LEU A 153 -2.81 5.05 -2.13
N GLY A 154 -2.74 5.52 -3.39
CA GLY A 154 -3.69 6.46 -3.97
C GLY A 154 -3.47 7.93 -3.60
N LEU A 155 -2.49 8.24 -2.75
CA LEU A 155 -2.18 9.60 -2.30
C LEU A 155 -0.82 10.10 -2.82
N PRO A 156 -0.64 11.42 -3.02
CA PRO A 156 0.63 11.97 -3.45
C PRO A 156 1.68 11.88 -2.32
N LEU A 157 2.79 11.18 -2.58
CA LEU A 157 3.97 11.14 -1.73
C LEU A 157 4.95 12.23 -2.18
N THR A 158 5.14 13.24 -1.34
CA THR A 158 5.84 14.48 -1.69
C THR A 158 6.63 15.02 -0.50
N LEU A 159 7.59 15.92 -0.75
CA LEU A 159 8.36 16.60 0.31
C LEU A 159 7.67 17.85 0.88
N ARG A 160 6.61 18.33 0.23
CA ARG A 160 5.95 19.60 0.57
C ARG A 160 4.47 19.38 0.80
N LYS A 161 3.86 20.22 1.63
CA LYS A 161 2.40 20.25 1.79
C LYS A 161 1.73 20.44 0.44
N GLN A 162 0.66 19.69 0.21
CA GLN A 162 -0.06 19.71 -1.05
C GLN A 162 -0.86 21.00 -1.21
N SER A 163 -0.76 21.62 -2.38
CA SER A 163 -1.57 22.77 -2.73
C SER A 163 -3.02 22.35 -3.04
N ALA A 164 -3.93 23.32 -3.01
CA ALA A 164 -5.32 23.07 -3.40
C ALA A 164 -5.45 22.60 -4.86
N ALA A 165 -4.55 23.04 -5.74
CA ALA A 165 -4.53 22.61 -7.15
C ALA A 165 -4.13 21.13 -7.27
N GLN A 166 -3.13 20.68 -6.52
CA GLN A 166 -2.71 19.28 -6.53
C GLN A 166 -3.76 18.33 -5.93
N LEU A 167 -4.62 18.85 -5.06
CA LEU A 167 -5.73 18.12 -4.45
C LEU A 167 -7.07 18.35 -5.16
N SER A 168 -7.07 18.95 -6.36
CA SER A 168 -8.31 19.17 -7.13
C SER A 168 -9.01 17.86 -7.45
N TYR A 169 -8.26 16.77 -7.65
CA TYR A 169 -8.81 15.46 -7.95
C TYR A 169 -9.83 14.97 -6.90
N LEU A 170 -9.68 15.35 -5.62
CA LEU A 170 -10.65 15.01 -4.57
C LEU A 170 -11.98 15.75 -4.79
N VAL A 171 -11.89 17.02 -5.20
CA VAL A 171 -13.06 17.84 -5.54
C VAL A 171 -13.75 17.28 -6.78
N ASP A 172 -12.96 16.92 -7.80
CA ASP A 172 -13.46 16.35 -9.05
C ASP A 172 -14.11 14.98 -8.83
N GLN A 173 -13.54 14.13 -7.98
CA GLN A 173 -14.13 12.85 -7.59
C GLN A 173 -15.48 13.04 -6.89
N LEU A 174 -15.56 13.98 -5.94
CA LEU A 174 -16.79 14.25 -5.20
C LEU A 174 -17.87 14.85 -6.13
N ALA A 175 -17.49 15.78 -7.01
CA ALA A 175 -18.38 16.33 -8.03
C ALA A 175 -18.86 15.26 -9.02
N GLY A 176 -17.96 14.37 -9.47
CA GLY A 176 -18.26 13.28 -10.40
C GLY A 176 -19.18 12.20 -9.83
N ALA A 177 -19.36 12.13 -8.52
CA ALA A 177 -20.35 11.25 -7.89
C ALA A 177 -21.79 11.76 -8.08
N LEU A 178 -22.00 13.08 -8.17
CA LEU A 178 -23.33 13.70 -8.17
C LEU A 178 -24.22 13.33 -9.37
N PRO A 179 -23.73 13.29 -10.64
CA PRO A 179 -24.58 13.00 -11.79
C PRO A 179 -25.27 11.63 -11.74
N ARG A 180 -24.76 10.70 -10.92
CA ARG A 180 -25.36 9.38 -10.70
C ARG A 180 -26.68 9.47 -9.93
N TRP A 181 -26.89 10.56 -9.20
CA TRP A 181 -28.06 10.78 -8.38
C TRP A 181 -28.96 11.81 -9.04
N LYS A 182 -30.20 11.41 -9.34
CA LYS A 182 -31.25 12.35 -9.78
C LYS A 182 -31.69 13.17 -8.58
N ALA A 183 -30.89 14.17 -8.18
CA ALA A 183 -31.09 14.97 -6.98
C ALA A 183 -32.53 15.49 -6.84
N THR A 184 -33.13 15.93 -7.95
CA THR A 184 -34.52 16.40 -8.04
C THR A 184 -35.57 15.36 -7.64
N LYS A 185 -35.27 14.06 -7.76
CA LYS A 185 -36.16 12.96 -7.38
C LYS A 185 -35.90 12.42 -5.96
N ILE A 186 -34.89 12.95 -5.27
CA ILE A 186 -34.49 12.47 -3.94
C ILE A 186 -34.95 13.49 -2.90
N PRO A 187 -35.69 13.06 -1.85
CA PRO A 187 -36.07 13.96 -0.76
C PRO A 187 -34.83 14.44 -0.01
N LYS A 188 -34.92 15.60 0.63
CA LYS A 188 -33.80 16.24 1.32
C LYS A 188 -33.13 15.32 2.36
N SER A 189 -33.89 14.49 3.07
CA SER A 189 -33.38 13.48 4.00
C SER A 189 -32.51 12.43 3.30
N GLY A 190 -32.93 11.96 2.12
CA GLY A 190 -32.14 11.04 1.30
C GLY A 190 -30.87 11.68 0.76
N ARG A 191 -30.91 12.96 0.38
CA ARG A 191 -29.70 13.70 -0.03
C ARG A 191 -28.72 13.86 1.13
N LEU A 192 -29.22 14.18 2.33
CA LEU A 192 -28.39 14.27 3.54
C LEU A 192 -27.72 12.93 3.86
N LEU A 193 -28.48 11.83 3.77
CA LEU A 193 -27.94 10.49 3.98
C LEU A 193 -26.80 10.18 3.00
N LEU A 194 -26.99 10.46 1.70
CA LEU A 194 -25.94 10.26 0.69
C LEU A 194 -24.71 11.14 0.91
N ILE A 195 -24.89 12.37 1.39
CA ILE A 195 -23.75 13.22 1.78
C ILE A 195 -22.96 12.55 2.89
N GLN A 196 -23.63 12.12 3.95
CA GLN A 196 -22.98 11.54 5.12
C GLN A 196 -22.34 10.18 4.83
N SER A 197 -23.03 9.30 4.11
CA SER A 197 -22.58 7.92 3.87
C SER A 197 -21.63 7.78 2.69
N VAL A 198 -21.69 8.68 1.70
CA VAL A 198 -20.87 8.61 0.48
C VAL A 198 -19.93 9.80 0.35
N LEU A 199 -20.47 11.02 0.20
CA LEU A 199 -19.62 12.17 -0.16
C LEU A 199 -18.59 12.51 0.93
N CYS A 200 -18.97 12.43 2.21
CA CYS A 200 -18.06 12.64 3.34
C CYS A 200 -17.05 11.50 3.51
N ALA A 201 -17.34 10.30 3.00
CA ALA A 201 -16.42 9.17 3.05
C ALA A 201 -15.33 9.24 1.98
N MET A 202 -15.58 9.89 0.83
CA MET A 202 -14.62 9.98 -0.29
C MET A 202 -13.29 10.67 0.09
N PRO A 203 -13.28 11.87 0.73
CA PRO A 203 -12.02 12.53 1.09
C PRO A 203 -11.37 11.95 2.35
N LEU A 204 -12.04 11.03 3.07
CA LEU A 204 -11.65 10.58 4.40
C LEU A 204 -10.27 9.92 4.38
N HIS A 205 -9.98 9.09 3.37
CA HIS A 205 -8.64 8.51 3.16
C HIS A 205 -7.54 9.58 3.03
N ALA A 206 -7.79 10.62 2.25
CA ALA A 206 -6.83 11.72 2.11
C ALA A 206 -6.71 12.54 3.39
N MET A 207 -7.81 12.77 4.11
CA MET A 207 -7.83 13.52 5.38
C MET A 207 -7.09 12.80 6.51
N LEU A 208 -7.06 11.47 6.50
CA LEU A 208 -6.32 10.68 7.49
C LEU A 208 -4.80 10.84 7.35
N ALA A 209 -4.31 11.06 6.13
CA ALA A 209 -2.88 11.11 5.84
C ALA A 209 -2.36 12.52 5.54
N LEU A 210 -3.22 13.44 5.09
CA LEU A 210 -2.84 14.77 4.61
C LEU A 210 -3.65 15.86 5.31
N ASP A 211 -2.95 16.93 5.67
CA ASP A 211 -3.57 18.18 6.11
C ASP A 211 -4.13 18.93 4.88
N LEU A 212 -5.45 18.83 4.67
CA LEU A 212 -6.11 19.42 3.51
C LEU A 212 -6.12 20.96 3.58
N PRO A 213 -5.75 21.66 2.50
CA PRO A 213 -5.86 23.12 2.44
C PRO A 213 -7.29 23.58 2.69
N LYS A 214 -7.46 24.67 3.45
CA LYS A 214 -8.76 25.30 3.71
C LYS A 214 -9.58 25.53 2.43
N LYS A 215 -8.92 25.89 1.32
CA LYS A 215 -9.54 26.10 0.01
C LYS A 215 -10.16 24.80 -0.54
N THR A 216 -9.50 23.66 -0.38
CA THR A 216 -10.01 22.34 -0.78
C THR A 216 -11.22 21.97 0.07
N ILE A 217 -11.14 22.11 1.40
CA ILE A 217 -12.26 21.84 2.31
C ILE A 217 -13.48 22.71 1.96
N ALA A 218 -13.27 24.00 1.70
CA ALA A 218 -14.33 24.91 1.29
C ALA A 218 -14.99 24.47 -0.04
N ALA A 219 -14.22 24.00 -1.02
CA ALA A 219 -14.75 23.49 -2.28
C ALA A 219 -15.59 22.21 -2.09
N LEU A 220 -15.10 21.25 -1.29
CA LEU A 220 -15.85 20.03 -0.96
C LEU A 220 -17.18 20.36 -0.24
N ASN A 221 -17.13 21.27 0.73
CA ASN A 221 -18.32 21.74 1.45
C ASN A 221 -19.31 22.45 0.53
N LYS A 222 -18.83 23.24 -0.44
CA LYS A 222 -19.69 23.91 -1.43
C LYS A 222 -20.48 22.88 -2.25
N ILE A 223 -19.83 21.79 -2.68
CA ILE A 223 -20.51 20.72 -3.41
C ILE A 223 -21.57 20.04 -2.54
N CYS A 224 -21.22 19.66 -1.31
CA CYS A 224 -22.18 19.03 -0.40
C CYS A 224 -23.40 19.92 -0.12
N ARG A 225 -23.18 21.23 0.08
CA ARG A 225 -24.25 22.21 0.25
C ARG A 225 -25.11 22.32 -1.00
N GLY A 226 -24.52 22.43 -2.18
CA GLY A 226 -25.25 22.52 -3.45
C GLY A 226 -26.04 21.26 -3.81
N PHE A 227 -25.66 20.08 -3.29
CA PHE A 227 -26.45 18.87 -3.45
C PHE A 227 -27.60 18.80 -2.43
N LEU A 228 -27.38 19.26 -1.19
CA LEU A 228 -28.39 19.22 -0.13
C LEU A 228 -29.59 20.12 -0.41
N TRP A 229 -29.34 21.32 -0.92
CA TRP A 229 -30.33 22.36 -1.20
C TRP A 229 -30.68 22.36 -2.68
#